data_AF-A0A674J4S8-F1
#
_entry.id   AF-A0A674J4S8-F1
#
_cell.length_a   1.000
_cell.length_b   1.000
_cell.length_c   1.000
_cell.angle_alpha   90.00
_cell.angle_beta   90.00
_cell.angle_gamma   90.00
#
_symmetry.space_group_name_H-M   'P 1'
#
loop_
_entity.id
_entity.type
_entity.pdbx_description
1 polymer ?
#
loop_
_entity_poly.entity_id
_entity_poly.type
_entity_poly.pdbx_seq_one_letter_code
_entity_poly.pdbx_strand_id
1 'polypeptide(L)'
;MLVSPVAERNKELILEVLADYVDDTSQAFGLELASGTGQHVVHFAQALPNVTWQPSEISPDNRSLSVFSRGLCSLCLWKLRKPCQVLLGCSGLG
;
A
#
# COMPACT_ATOMS: atom_id res chain seq x y z
N MET A 1 -17.81 0.08 6.27
CA MET A 1 -16.54 0.48 5.63
C MET A 1 -15.58 0.81 6.77
N LEU A 2 -14.45 0.12 6.88
CA LEU A 2 -13.45 0.41 7.94
C LEU A 2 -12.54 1.53 7.43
N VAL A 3 -12.63 2.71 8.05
CA VAL A 3 -11.80 3.88 7.75
C VAL A 3 -10.99 4.17 8.99
N SER A 4 -9.66 4.29 8.85
CA SER A 4 -8.80 4.73 9.94
C SER A 4 -8.69 6.26 9.91
N PRO A 5 -9.18 6.99 10.92
CA PRO A 5 -9.05 8.45 10.97
C PRO A 5 -7.60 8.92 11.01
N VAL A 6 -6.70 8.08 11.54
CA VAL A 6 -5.27 8.36 11.61
C VAL A 6 -4.64 8.25 10.23
N ALA A 7 -4.97 7.19 9.48
CA ALA A 7 -4.47 6.98 8.13
C ALA A 7 -4.95 8.09 7.18
N GLU A 8 -6.20 8.55 7.34
CA GLU A 8 -6.75 9.63 6.53
C GLU A 8 -6.02 10.97 6.76
N ARG A 9 -5.60 11.26 8.00
CA ARG A 9 -4.94 12.53 8.36
C ARG A 9 -3.50 12.63 7.87
N ASN A 10 -2.79 11.51 7.74
CA ASN A 10 -1.35 11.52 7.46
C ASN A 10 -0.99 11.02 6.05
N LYS A 11 -1.95 10.56 5.25
CA LYS A 11 -1.69 10.00 3.90
C LYS A 11 -1.00 10.99 2.95
N GLU A 12 -1.38 12.27 2.98
CA GLU A 12 -0.83 13.29 2.08
C GLU A 12 0.62 13.62 2.44
N LEU A 13 0.90 13.81 3.74
CA LEU A 13 2.25 14.06 4.24
C LEU A 13 3.21 12.90 3.95
N ILE A 14 2.74 11.65 4.08
CA ILE A 14 3.54 10.48 3.74
C ILE A 14 3.79 10.41 2.23
N LEU A 15 2.77 10.71 1.42
CA LEU A 15 2.91 10.75 -0.04
C LEU A 15 3.93 11.79 -0.50
N GLU A 16 3.91 12.99 0.07
CA GLU A 16 4.89 14.05 -0.25
C GLU A 16 6.32 13.56 -0.04
N VAL A 17 6.58 12.95 1.12
CA VAL A 17 7.91 12.39 1.41
C VAL A 17 8.25 11.25 0.45
N LEU A 18 7.31 10.35 0.16
CA LEU A 18 7.55 9.24 -0.77
C LEU A 18 7.84 9.70 -2.20
N ALA A 19 7.19 10.77 -2.66
CA ALA A 19 7.40 11.32 -4.00
C ALA A 19 8.84 11.77 -4.23
N ASP A 20 9.51 12.31 -3.19
CA ASP A 20 10.91 12.72 -3.28
C ASP A 20 11.88 11.55 -3.52
N TYR A 21 11.48 10.32 -3.20
CA TYR A 21 12.29 9.11 -3.39
C TYR A 21 11.94 8.32 -4.65
N VAL A 22 10.90 8.72 -5.37
CA VAL A 22 10.39 8.02 -6.53
C VAL A 22 10.73 8.81 -7.78
N ASP A 23 11.62 8.26 -8.60
CA ASP A 23 11.95 8.84 -9.90
C ASP A 23 10.82 8.57 -10.90
N ASP A 24 10.16 9.63 -11.36
CA ASP A 24 9.05 9.62 -12.34
C ASP A 24 9.36 8.89 -13.64
N THR A 25 10.64 8.71 -13.98
CA THR A 25 11.08 8.07 -15.22
C THR A 25 11.28 6.56 -15.08
N SER A 26 11.39 6.04 -13.86
CA SER A 26 11.71 4.64 -13.58
C SER A 26 10.54 3.88 -12.97
N GLN A 27 10.42 2.58 -13.27
CA GLN A 27 9.46 1.72 -12.58
C GLN A 27 10.03 1.33 -11.22
N ALA A 28 9.26 1.56 -10.17
CA ALA A 28 9.65 1.23 -8.79
C ALA A 28 8.69 0.20 -8.17
N PHE A 29 9.16 -0.46 -7.11
CA PHE A 29 8.37 -1.42 -6.34
C PHE A 29 8.30 -0.98 -4.88
N GLY A 30 7.08 -0.80 -4.36
CA GLY A 30 6.82 -0.40 -2.98
C GLY A 30 6.16 -1.53 -2.19
N LEU A 31 6.71 -1.85 -1.02
CA LEU A 31 6.12 -2.78 -0.07
C LEU A 31 5.60 -2.00 1.13
N GLU A 32 4.29 -2.02 1.35
CA GLU A 32 3.68 -1.41 2.53
C GLU A 32 3.65 -2.45 3.65
N LEU A 33 4.34 -2.16 4.75
CA LEU A 33 4.35 -3.00 5.95
C LEU A 33 3.23 -2.56 6.90
N ALA A 34 2.59 -3.52 7.57
CA ALA A 34 1.48 -3.29 8.49
C ALA A 34 0.30 -2.51 7.84
N SER A 35 -0.03 -2.87 6.59
CA SER A 35 -1.01 -2.21 5.73
C SER A 35 -2.40 -1.97 6.35
N GLY A 36 -2.80 -2.77 7.35
CA GLY A 36 -4.09 -2.62 8.02
C GLY A 36 -5.27 -2.61 7.04
N THR A 37 -5.91 -1.45 6.88
CA THR A 37 -7.09 -1.24 6.00
C THR A 37 -6.75 -0.93 4.54
N GLY A 38 -5.46 -0.78 4.20
CA GLY A 38 -5.00 -0.50 2.84
C GLY A 38 -5.34 0.90 2.30
N GLN A 39 -5.66 1.87 3.17
CA GLN A 39 -6.00 3.24 2.74
C GLN A 39 -4.81 3.98 2.12
N HIS A 40 -3.63 3.79 2.69
CA HIS A 40 -2.37 4.41 2.25
C HIS A 40 -1.92 3.85 0.90
N VAL A 41 -1.80 2.53 0.77
CA VAL A 41 -1.41 1.91 -0.51
C VAL A 41 -2.31 2.30 -1.69
N VAL A 42 -3.61 2.48 -1.45
CA VAL A 42 -4.54 2.95 -2.49
C VAL A 42 -4.27 4.41 -2.87
N HIS A 43 -4.09 5.27 -1.87
CA HIS A 43 -3.76 6.68 -2.09
C HIS A 43 -2.43 6.83 -2.85
N PHE A 44 -1.40 6.07 -2.46
CA PHE A 44 -0.09 6.11 -3.11
C PHE A 44 -0.12 5.53 -4.52
N ALA A 45 -0.86 4.44 -4.76
CA ALA A 45 -0.99 3.87 -6.11
C ALA A 45 -1.70 4.81 -7.09
N GLN A 46 -2.57 5.72 -6.60
CA GLN A 46 -3.19 6.75 -7.43
C GLN A 46 -2.23 7.90 -7.75
N ALA A 47 -1.41 8.30 -6.77
CA ALA A 47 -0.52 9.45 -6.91
C ALA A 47 0.83 9.12 -7.56
N LEU A 48 1.31 7.89 -7.43
CA LEU A 48 2.61 7.43 -7.93
C LEU A 48 2.42 6.29 -8.95
N PRO A 49 2.01 6.62 -10.20
CA PRO A 49 1.64 5.63 -11.22
C PRO A 49 2.83 4.85 -11.78
N ASN A 50 4.05 5.23 -11.49
CA ASN A 50 5.28 4.50 -11.81
C ASN A 50 5.65 3.45 -10.75
N VAL A 51 4.97 3.44 -9.60
CA VAL A 51 5.23 2.48 -8.51
C VAL A 51 4.22 1.34 -8.55
N THR A 52 4.72 0.11 -8.47
CA THR A 52 3.90 -1.08 -8.22
C THR A 52 3.91 -1.35 -6.72
N TRP A 53 2.74 -1.34 -6.09
CA TRP A 53 2.62 -1.50 -4.65
C TRP A 53 2.19 -2.91 -4.24
N GLN A 54 2.73 -3.40 -3.14
CA GLN A 54 2.34 -4.65 -2.50
C GLN A 54 2.04 -4.40 -1.02
N PRO A 55 0.81 -4.64 -0.54
CA PRO A 55 0.50 -4.59 0.88
C PRO A 55 0.96 -5.88 1.59
N SER A 56 1.38 -5.78 2.85
CA SER A 56 1.88 -6.94 3.60
C SER A 56 0.81 -7.70 4.39
N GLU A 57 -0.34 -7.07 4.66
CA GLU A 57 -1.32 -7.65 5.58
C GLU A 57 -2.28 -8.59 4.84
N ILE A 58 -2.41 -9.83 5.31
CA ILE A 58 -3.35 -10.82 4.78
C ILE A 58 -4.49 -10.94 5.79
N SER A 59 -5.57 -10.19 5.60
CA SER A 59 -6.73 -10.38 6.47
C SER A 59 -7.39 -11.74 6.17
N PRO A 60 -7.59 -12.62 7.17
CA PRO A 60 -8.23 -13.93 6.98
C PRO A 60 -9.66 -13.84 6.42
N ASP A 61 -10.32 -12.70 6.61
CA ASP A 61 -11.67 -12.45 6.11
C ASP A 61 -11.71 -11.85 4.70
N ASN A 62 -10.56 -11.61 4.05
CA ASN A 62 -10.43 -10.75 2.86
C ASN A 62 -10.94 -9.31 3.06
N ARG A 63 -11.37 -8.93 4.27
CA ARG A 63 -12.08 -7.67 4.54
C ARG A 63 -11.17 -6.46 4.59
N SER A 64 -9.93 -6.60 5.07
CA SER A 64 -9.04 -5.43 5.21
C SER A 64 -8.51 -4.94 3.86
N LEU A 65 -8.48 -5.81 2.85
CA LEU A 65 -8.09 -5.46 1.47
C LEU A 65 -9.28 -5.33 0.51
N SER A 66 -10.51 -5.60 0.97
CA SER A 66 -11.71 -5.50 0.14
C SER A 66 -12.19 -4.07 -0.14
N VAL A 67 -11.54 -3.03 0.41
CA VAL A 67 -12.16 -1.70 0.48
C VAL A 67 -11.90 -0.80 -0.73
N PHE A 68 -11.01 -1.13 -1.67
CA PHE A 68 -10.81 -0.24 -2.83
C PHE A 68 -10.66 -0.93 -4.19
N SER A 69 -11.28 -2.10 -4.39
CA SER A 69 -11.50 -2.61 -5.75
C SER A 69 -12.76 -2.04 -6.42
N ARG A 70 -13.68 -1.42 -5.66
CA ARG A 70 -14.97 -0.93 -6.15
C ARG A 70 -15.01 0.54 -6.60
N GLY A 71 -13.91 1.29 -6.46
CA GLY A 71 -13.83 2.70 -6.84
C GLY A 71 -12.58 3.08 -7.64
N LEU A 72 -11.67 2.14 -7.90
CA LEU A 72 -10.52 2.38 -8.75
C LEU A 72 -10.91 2.15 -10.21
N CYS A 73 -10.51 3.09 -11.09
CA CYS A 73 -10.47 2.81 -12.52
C CYS A 73 -9.63 1.54 -12.74
N SER A 74 -9.99 0.71 -13.72
CA SER A 74 -9.25 -0.52 -14.06
C SER A 74 -7.74 -0.27 -14.27
N LEU A 75 -7.37 0.97 -14.62
CA LEU A 75 -5.99 1.44 -14.72
C LEU A 75 -5.21 1.58 -13.40
N CYS A 76 -5.83 1.58 -12.23
CA CYS A 76 -5.08 1.60 -10.95
C CYS A 76 -4.96 0.20 -10.33
N LEU A 77 -5.82 -0.74 -10.73
CA LEU A 77 -5.88 -2.07 -10.13
C LEU A 77 -4.67 -2.95 -10.48
N TRP A 78 -4.09 -2.79 -11.69
CA TRP A 78 -2.93 -3.58 -12.12
C TRP A 78 -1.64 -3.23 -11.37
N LYS A 79 -1.60 -2.07 -10.71
CA LYS A 79 -0.46 -1.60 -9.91
C LYS A 79 -0.41 -2.18 -8.51
N LEU A 80 -1.49 -2.80 -8.06
CA LEU A 80 -1.54 -3.47 -6.77
C LEU A 80 -1.24 -4.96 -6.97
N ARG A 81 -0.13 -5.42 -6.42
CA ARG A 81 0.12 -6.87 -6.31
C ARG A 81 -0.70 -7.46 -5.19
N LYS A 82 -0.91 -8.78 -5.28
CA LYS A 82 -1.54 -9.55 -4.20
C LYS A 82 -0.77 -9.32 -2.90
N PRO A 83 -1.49 -9.26 -1.76
CA PRO A 83 -0.86 -9.11 -0.47
C PRO A 83 0.13 -10.24 -0.20
N CYS A 84 1.22 -9.94 0.49
CA CYS A 84 2.23 -10.93 0.85
C CYS A 84 2.52 -10.92 2.34
N GLN A 85 2.65 -12.07 2.98
CA GLN A 85 3.05 -12.11 4.38
C GLN A 85 4.55 -11.84 4.46
N VAL A 86 4.92 -10.74 5.09
CA VAL A 86 6.33 -10.44 5.37
C VAL A 86 6.70 -11.09 6.69
N LEU A 87 7.39 -12.22 6.63
CA LEU A 87 7.99 -12.86 7.81
C LEU A 87 9.27 -12.10 8.17
N LEU A 88 9.16 -11.13 9.08
CA LEU A 88 10.32 -10.56 9.75
C LEU A 88 10.85 -11.59 10.76
N GLY A 89 11.66 -12.53 10.27
CA GLY A 89 12.39 -13.45 11.13
C GLY A 89 13.40 -12.66 11.95
N CYS A 90 13.14 -12.48 13.24
CA CYS A 90 14.20 -12.17 14.18
C CYS A 90 15.05 -13.44 14.30
N SER A 91 16.09 -13.58 13.47
CA SER A 91 17.17 -14.51 13.75
C SER A 91 17.89 -13.99 15.00
N GLY A 92 17.41 -14.41 16.16
CA GLY A 92 18.09 -14.21 17.41
C GLY A 92 19.50 -14.79 17.29
N LEU A 93 20.50 -13.93 17.49
CA LEU A 93 21.84 -14.35 17.86
C LEU A 93 21.71 -15.11 19.18
N GLY A 94 21.81 -16.43 19.10
CA GLY A 94 21.99 -17.36 20.21
C GLY A 94 23.18 -18.25 19.91
#